data_AF-A0AAE8SEV1-F1
#
_entry.id   AF-A0AAE8SEV1-F1
#
_cell.length_a   1.000
_cell.length_b   1.000
_cell.length_c   1.000
_cell.angle_alpha   90.00
_cell.angle_beta   90.00
_cell.angle_gamma   90.00
#
_symmetry.space_group_name_H-M   'P 1'
#
loop_
_entity.id
_entity.type
_entity.pdbx_description
1 polymer ?
#
loop_
_entity_poly.entity_id
_entity_poly.type
_entity_poly.pdbx_seq_one_letter_code
_entity_poly.pdbx_strand_id
1 'polypeptide(L)'
;MSTTPNKTWAPANREIIDIGGSKLNNTFDTQLPQAFKGQEYFPKEVAYTTGMDKWCNIADSSYQTFDEMKIIEATAGSIAYNIPTHVGTIIDLGAANSLKFEPYVKAFLAQNKTCVYVALDICRASLNEHVDKAATKFPGVLCVGLWGNFQQGDLYFHNIPGPRVFLSLGSIFYNAPDNMCVDRCVEFKNHMASNPFDCLIVGQDGPSATESTDSHKAYGTKEYHAFFTTYLAGHSDRKDDLHPRYNNFIVEAGTEYTMFPSWKRGEEEIHKITKEIGLNIRTLGKAANSGMRQYIIQPQN
;
A
#
# COMPACT_ATOMS: atom_id res chain seq x y z
N MET A 1 22.93 19.80 -26.71
CA MET A 1 21.59 19.19 -26.91
C MET A 1 21.81 17.71 -27.14
N SER A 2 21.46 16.87 -26.17
CA SER A 2 21.46 15.41 -26.32
C SER A 2 20.06 14.95 -25.94
N THR A 3 19.19 14.83 -26.95
CA THR A 3 17.86 14.26 -26.81
C THR A 3 18.01 12.74 -26.76
N THR A 4 18.16 12.19 -25.57
CA THR A 4 17.92 10.76 -25.35
C THR A 4 16.47 10.49 -25.79
N PRO A 5 16.21 9.51 -26.66
CA PRO A 5 14.84 9.20 -27.04
C PRO A 5 14.08 8.82 -25.77
N ASN A 6 13.00 9.54 -25.47
CA ASN A 6 12.07 9.15 -24.41
C ASN A 6 11.61 7.73 -24.72
N LYS A 7 12.15 6.75 -23.98
CA LYS A 7 11.76 5.35 -24.11
C LYS A 7 10.28 5.29 -23.76
N THR A 8 9.43 5.00 -24.74
CA THR A 8 7.99 4.87 -24.54
C THR A 8 7.75 3.74 -23.54
N TRP A 9 6.95 3.98 -22.51
CA TRP A 9 6.60 2.95 -21.53
C TRP A 9 5.68 1.92 -22.19
N ALA A 10 6.25 0.74 -22.46
CA ALA A 10 5.61 -0.35 -23.21
C ALA A 10 5.99 -1.72 -22.61
N PRO A 11 5.59 -1.99 -21.36
CA PRO A 11 5.86 -3.28 -20.73
C PRO A 11 5.04 -4.40 -21.37
N ALA A 12 5.54 -5.63 -21.24
CA ALA A 12 4.81 -6.83 -21.62
C ALA A 12 3.78 -7.21 -20.54
N ASN A 13 2.72 -7.92 -20.95
CA ASN A 13 1.77 -8.48 -19.99
C ASN A 13 2.46 -9.50 -19.09
N ARG A 14 2.16 -9.46 -17.79
CA ARG A 14 2.81 -10.24 -16.72
C ARG A 14 4.29 -9.90 -16.48
N GLU A 15 4.79 -8.79 -17.03
CA GLU A 15 6.15 -8.36 -16.76
C GLU A 15 6.29 -7.86 -15.31
N ILE A 16 7.36 -8.29 -14.65
CA ILE A 16 7.80 -7.73 -13.36
C ILE A 16 9.03 -6.85 -13.61
N ILE A 17 8.83 -5.55 -13.52
CA ILE A 17 9.88 -4.54 -13.66
C ILE A 17 10.53 -4.34 -12.30
N ASP A 18 11.82 -4.61 -12.22
CA ASP A 18 12.63 -4.26 -11.05
C ASP A 18 12.92 -2.76 -11.06
N ILE A 19 12.26 -2.02 -10.17
CA ILE A 19 12.45 -0.57 -9.99
C ILE A 19 13.42 -0.25 -8.85
N GLY A 20 14.15 -1.26 -8.36
CA GLY A 20 15.07 -1.17 -7.23
C GLY A 20 14.85 -2.23 -6.16
N GLY A 21 13.85 -3.12 -6.34
CA GLY A 21 13.56 -4.23 -5.46
C GLY A 21 14.74 -5.18 -5.23
N SER A 22 15.55 -5.46 -6.27
CA SER A 22 16.74 -6.32 -6.13
C SER A 22 17.86 -5.72 -5.27
N LYS A 23 17.81 -4.41 -5.03
CA LYS A 23 18.79 -3.65 -4.27
C LYS A 23 18.27 -3.22 -2.90
N LEU A 24 17.07 -3.67 -2.53
CA LEU A 24 16.54 -3.39 -1.20
C LEU A 24 17.49 -4.00 -0.17
N ASN A 25 18.03 -3.14 0.69
CA ASN A 25 18.83 -3.59 1.80
C ASN A 25 17.91 -4.21 2.84
N ASN A 26 17.58 -5.48 2.65
CA ASN A 26 16.74 -6.22 3.58
C ASN A 26 17.46 -6.56 4.88
N THR A 27 18.78 -6.34 4.95
CA THR A 27 19.52 -6.36 6.20
C THR A 27 19.44 -4.94 6.78
N PHE A 28 18.36 -4.69 7.52
CA PHE A 28 18.15 -3.45 8.27
C PHE A 28 19.11 -3.39 9.48
N ASP A 29 20.39 -3.65 9.22
CA ASP A 29 21.45 -3.93 10.20
C ASP A 29 21.67 -2.77 11.15
N THR A 30 21.31 -1.56 10.74
CA THR A 30 21.39 -0.36 11.58
C THR A 30 20.12 -0.13 12.39
N GLN A 31 18.93 -0.43 11.86
CA GLN A 31 17.64 -0.16 12.50
C GLN A 31 17.27 -1.24 13.52
N LEU A 32 17.53 -2.52 13.22
CA LEU A 32 17.26 -3.65 14.11
C LEU A 32 17.92 -3.47 15.50
N PRO A 33 19.23 -3.15 15.61
CA PRO A 33 19.86 -2.85 16.89
C PRO A 33 19.20 -1.71 17.68
N GLN A 34 18.74 -0.66 17.00
CA GLN A 34 18.10 0.47 17.68
C GLN A 34 16.68 0.10 18.13
N ALA A 35 15.97 -0.71 17.36
CA ALA A 35 14.67 -1.25 17.73
C ALA A 35 14.75 -2.14 18.99
N PHE A 36 15.76 -3.02 19.08
CA PHE A 36 16.01 -3.81 20.30
C PHE A 36 16.42 -2.95 21.50
N LYS A 37 16.96 -1.75 21.30
CA LYS A 37 17.22 -0.78 22.38
C LYS A 37 16.00 0.08 22.73
N GLY A 38 14.87 -0.08 22.04
CA GLY A 38 13.70 0.77 22.17
C GLY A 38 13.89 2.20 21.66
N GLN A 39 14.91 2.44 20.82
CA GLN A 39 15.23 3.77 20.28
C GLN A 39 14.55 4.03 18.92
N GLU A 40 14.15 2.96 18.23
CA GLU A 40 13.43 3.01 16.95
C GLU A 40 12.35 1.92 16.89
N TYR A 41 11.51 1.94 15.85
CA TYR A 41 10.59 0.85 15.55
C TYR A 41 11.28 -0.24 14.72
N PHE A 42 10.81 -1.48 14.85
CA PHE A 42 11.22 -2.56 13.96
C PHE A 42 10.82 -2.22 12.52
N PRO A 43 11.69 -2.50 11.52
CA PRO A 43 11.42 -2.19 10.13
C PRO A 43 10.22 -2.96 9.60
N LYS A 44 9.19 -2.22 9.21
CA LYS A 44 7.89 -2.75 8.79
C LYS A 44 8.00 -3.54 7.48
N GLU A 45 8.86 -3.07 6.58
CA GLU A 45 9.13 -3.64 5.25
C GLU A 45 9.60 -5.09 5.33
N VAL A 46 10.45 -5.41 6.30
CA VAL A 46 10.98 -6.77 6.45
C VAL A 46 9.88 -7.74 6.82
N ALA A 47 9.00 -7.35 7.75
CA ALA A 47 7.88 -8.18 8.16
C ALA A 47 7.02 -8.57 6.94
N TYR A 48 6.84 -7.67 5.97
CA TYR A 48 6.15 -7.98 4.72
C TYR A 48 6.96 -8.82 3.73
N THR A 49 8.29 -8.73 3.70
CA THR A 49 9.08 -9.61 2.82
C THR A 49 9.12 -11.06 3.32
N THR A 50 9.22 -11.28 4.64
CA THR A 50 9.36 -12.62 5.23
C THR A 50 8.04 -13.23 5.70
N GLY A 51 7.05 -12.40 6.01
CA GLY A 51 5.74 -12.81 6.54
C GLY A 51 4.58 -12.50 5.61
N MET A 52 4.81 -12.29 4.31
CA MET A 52 3.76 -11.88 3.37
C MET A 52 2.56 -12.83 3.39
N ASP A 53 2.79 -14.14 3.44
CA ASP A 53 1.71 -15.14 3.48
C ASP A 53 0.83 -14.96 4.74
N LYS A 54 1.43 -14.62 5.88
CA LYS A 54 0.68 -14.31 7.11
C LYS A 54 -0.07 -12.99 6.97
N TRP A 55 0.56 -11.98 6.38
CA TRP A 55 -0.09 -10.70 6.11
C TRP A 55 -1.30 -10.85 5.18
N CYS A 56 -1.18 -11.63 4.11
CA CYS A 56 -2.29 -11.95 3.20
C CYS A 56 -3.47 -12.56 3.97
N ASN A 57 -3.23 -13.56 4.83
CA ASN A 57 -4.28 -14.16 5.66
C ASN A 57 -4.94 -13.15 6.63
N ILE A 58 -4.14 -12.27 7.24
CA ILE A 58 -4.63 -11.17 8.09
C ILE A 58 -5.51 -10.22 7.27
N ALA A 59 -5.02 -9.78 6.11
CA ALA A 59 -5.70 -8.83 5.26
C ALA A 59 -7.02 -9.39 4.73
N ASP A 60 -7.04 -10.66 4.31
CA ASP A 60 -8.22 -11.34 3.75
C ASP A 60 -9.35 -11.53 4.77
N SER A 61 -9.02 -11.58 6.07
CA SER A 61 -9.98 -11.74 7.17
C SER A 61 -10.27 -10.43 7.93
N SER A 62 -9.62 -9.33 7.57
CA SER A 62 -9.75 -8.05 8.26
C SER A 62 -11.07 -7.35 7.96
N TYR A 63 -11.75 -6.83 8.99
CA TYR A 63 -12.93 -5.96 8.81
C TYR A 63 -12.63 -4.79 7.88
N GLN A 64 -11.41 -4.23 7.94
CA GLN A 64 -10.98 -3.11 7.10
C GLN A 64 -11.07 -3.47 5.62
N THR A 65 -10.75 -4.73 5.27
CA THR A 65 -10.83 -5.22 3.90
C THR A 65 -12.29 -5.33 3.44
N PHE A 66 -13.15 -5.95 4.24
CA PHE A 66 -14.55 -6.12 3.89
C PHE A 66 -15.29 -4.78 3.80
N ASP A 67 -15.05 -3.89 4.75
CA ASP A 67 -15.74 -2.61 4.82
C ASP A 67 -15.27 -1.62 3.74
N GLU A 68 -13.96 -1.60 3.45
CA GLU A 68 -13.46 -0.82 2.33
C GLU A 68 -13.98 -1.34 0.99
N MET A 69 -14.06 -2.66 0.81
CA MET A 69 -14.57 -3.26 -0.44
C MET A 69 -16.00 -2.78 -0.76
N LYS A 70 -16.89 -2.68 0.24
CA LYS A 70 -18.25 -2.16 0.03
C LYS A 70 -18.24 -0.72 -0.50
N ILE A 71 -17.35 0.12 0.02
CA ILE A 71 -17.20 1.51 -0.44
C ILE A 71 -16.65 1.54 -1.87
N ILE A 72 -15.66 0.69 -2.17
CA ILE A 72 -15.08 0.54 -3.51
C ILE A 72 -16.15 0.14 -4.52
N GLU A 73 -16.93 -0.91 -4.24
CA GLU A 73 -17.99 -1.41 -5.13
C GLU A 73 -19.04 -0.34 -5.44
N ALA A 74 -19.37 0.50 -4.46
CA ALA A 74 -20.32 1.60 -4.63
C ALA A 74 -19.77 2.78 -5.45
N THR A 75 -18.45 2.95 -5.53
CA THR A 75 -17.83 4.20 -6.02
C THR A 75 -16.97 4.01 -7.27
N ALA A 76 -16.42 2.82 -7.52
CA ALA A 76 -15.50 2.52 -8.63
C ALA A 76 -16.06 2.92 -10.01
N GLY A 77 -17.35 2.71 -10.24
CA GLY A 77 -18.03 3.13 -11.47
C GLY A 77 -17.88 4.63 -11.76
N SER A 78 -18.09 5.47 -10.74
CA SER A 78 -17.96 6.93 -10.86
C SER A 78 -16.52 7.36 -11.07
N ILE A 79 -15.54 6.68 -10.46
CA ILE A 79 -14.12 6.93 -10.65
C ILE A 79 -13.73 6.65 -12.10
N ALA A 80 -14.07 5.46 -12.62
CA ALA A 80 -13.80 5.11 -14.00
C ALA A 80 -14.50 6.06 -14.99
N TYR A 81 -15.70 6.53 -14.68
CA TYR A 81 -16.43 7.49 -15.53
C TYR A 81 -15.69 8.82 -15.69
N ASN A 82 -15.11 9.33 -14.59
CA ASN A 82 -14.42 10.62 -14.58
C ASN A 82 -13.06 10.61 -15.30
N ILE A 83 -12.54 9.44 -15.67
CA ILE A 83 -11.34 9.33 -16.49
C ILE A 83 -11.74 9.47 -17.97
N PRO A 84 -11.36 10.55 -18.68
CA PRO A 84 -11.93 10.88 -19.98
C PRO A 84 -11.37 10.03 -21.14
N THR A 85 -10.27 9.31 -20.91
CA THR A 85 -9.60 8.50 -21.92
C THR A 85 -10.25 7.13 -22.08
N HIS A 86 -10.02 6.51 -23.24
CA HIS A 86 -10.36 5.10 -23.48
C HIS A 86 -9.41 4.11 -22.80
N VAL A 87 -8.28 4.59 -22.26
CA VAL A 87 -7.32 3.77 -21.51
C VAL A 87 -7.27 4.30 -20.08
N GLY A 88 -7.65 3.48 -19.11
CA GLY A 88 -7.45 3.73 -17.69
C GLY A 88 -6.19 3.04 -17.18
N THR A 89 -5.28 3.78 -16.54
CA THR A 89 -4.11 3.19 -15.88
C THR A 89 -4.32 3.19 -14.38
N ILE A 90 -4.40 2.01 -13.77
CA ILE A 90 -4.50 1.82 -12.32
C ILE A 90 -3.10 1.51 -11.78
N ILE A 91 -2.67 2.23 -10.75
CA ILE A 91 -1.40 1.97 -10.05
C ILE A 91 -1.71 1.65 -8.59
N ASP A 92 -1.52 0.40 -8.18
CA ASP A 92 -1.89 -0.13 -6.87
C ASP A 92 -0.68 -0.24 -5.94
N LEU A 93 -0.69 0.56 -4.88
CA LEU A 93 0.44 0.79 -3.99
C LEU A 93 0.38 -0.15 -2.79
N GLY A 94 1.27 -1.13 -2.75
CA GLY A 94 1.27 -2.17 -1.71
C GLY A 94 0.21 -3.22 -2.01
N ALA A 95 0.26 -3.78 -3.22
CA ALA A 95 -0.79 -4.63 -3.76
C ALA A 95 -0.94 -5.96 -3.01
N ALA A 96 0.13 -6.52 -2.43
CA ALA A 96 0.16 -7.83 -1.78
C ALA A 96 -0.58 -8.90 -2.63
N ASN A 97 -1.67 -9.47 -2.10
CA ASN A 97 -2.62 -10.35 -2.79
C ASN A 97 -4.02 -9.71 -2.92
N SER A 98 -4.12 -8.40 -2.74
CA SER A 98 -5.38 -7.68 -2.54
C SER A 98 -6.30 -7.76 -3.76
N LEU A 99 -7.57 -8.10 -3.56
CA LEU A 99 -8.59 -8.07 -4.61
C LEU A 99 -9.28 -6.71 -4.76
N LYS A 100 -8.85 -5.70 -4.00
CA LYS A 100 -9.53 -4.39 -3.94
C LYS A 100 -9.42 -3.57 -5.23
N PHE A 101 -8.44 -3.86 -6.09
CA PHE A 101 -8.32 -3.22 -7.40
C PHE A 101 -9.41 -3.69 -8.39
N GLU A 102 -9.97 -4.88 -8.18
CA GLU A 102 -10.83 -5.53 -9.17
C GLU A 102 -12.08 -4.73 -9.55
N PRO A 103 -12.81 -4.10 -8.60
CA PRO A 103 -14.00 -3.33 -8.97
C PRO A 103 -13.66 -2.14 -9.87
N TYR A 104 -12.48 -1.54 -9.72
CA TYR A 104 -12.00 -0.48 -10.62
C TYR A 104 -11.75 -1.01 -12.03
N VAL A 105 -11.06 -2.15 -12.17
CA VAL A 105 -10.85 -2.81 -13.47
C VAL A 105 -12.19 -3.13 -14.13
N LYS A 106 -13.11 -3.77 -13.40
CA LYS A 106 -14.47 -4.08 -13.89
C LYS A 106 -15.22 -2.82 -14.32
N ALA A 107 -15.08 -1.72 -13.58
CA ALA A 107 -15.72 -0.45 -13.91
C ALA A 107 -15.21 0.16 -15.21
N PHE A 108 -13.88 0.11 -15.48
CA PHE A 108 -13.34 0.55 -16.78
C PHE A 108 -13.88 -0.32 -17.92
N LEU A 109 -13.81 -1.65 -17.77
CA LEU A 109 -14.27 -2.58 -18.81
C LEU A 109 -15.77 -2.44 -19.10
N ALA A 110 -16.60 -2.27 -18.07
CA ALA A 110 -18.05 -2.06 -18.21
C ALA A 110 -18.40 -0.77 -18.97
N GLN A 111 -17.47 0.19 -19.04
CA GLN A 111 -17.62 1.43 -19.79
C GLN A 111 -16.93 1.39 -21.17
N ASN A 112 -16.60 0.18 -21.66
CA ASN A 112 -15.86 -0.04 -22.91
C ASN A 112 -14.49 0.64 -22.96
N LYS A 113 -13.87 0.85 -21.79
CA LYS A 113 -12.50 1.35 -21.69
C LYS A 113 -11.54 0.16 -21.55
N THR A 114 -10.38 0.30 -22.16
CA THR A 114 -9.23 -0.58 -21.88
C THR A 114 -8.61 -0.22 -20.54
N CYS A 115 -7.93 -1.18 -19.92
CA CYS A 115 -7.32 -0.99 -18.61
C CYS A 115 -5.87 -1.51 -18.62
N VAL A 116 -4.99 -0.75 -17.99
CA VAL A 116 -3.66 -1.17 -17.58
C VAL A 116 -3.67 -1.24 -16.06
N TYR A 117 -3.29 -2.38 -15.49
CA TYR A 117 -3.16 -2.57 -14.06
C TYR A 117 -1.69 -2.73 -13.68
N VAL A 118 -1.20 -1.85 -12.83
CA VAL A 118 0.19 -1.81 -12.37
C VAL A 118 0.20 -2.04 -10.87
N ALA A 119 0.69 -3.19 -10.41
CA ALA A 119 0.84 -3.50 -9.00
C ALA A 119 2.25 -3.14 -8.52
N LEU A 120 2.38 -2.37 -7.45
CA LEU A 120 3.65 -2.08 -6.78
C LEU A 120 3.71 -2.87 -5.46
N ASP A 121 4.75 -3.68 -5.28
CA ASP A 121 5.00 -4.34 -3.99
C ASP A 121 6.48 -4.67 -3.76
N ILE A 122 6.83 -4.78 -2.49
CA ILE A 122 8.18 -5.09 -2.02
C ILE A 122 8.47 -6.60 -2.10
N CYS A 123 7.45 -7.44 -1.91
CA CYS A 123 7.60 -8.89 -1.90
C CYS A 123 7.48 -9.45 -3.33
N ARG A 124 8.63 -9.71 -3.97
CA ARG A 124 8.68 -10.20 -5.36
C ARG A 124 7.84 -11.45 -5.60
N ALA A 125 7.89 -12.43 -4.69
CA ALA A 125 7.17 -13.69 -4.84
C ALA A 125 5.65 -13.47 -4.88
N SER A 126 5.13 -12.72 -3.91
CA SER A 126 3.70 -12.33 -3.86
C SER A 126 3.30 -11.50 -5.08
N LEU A 127 4.16 -10.55 -5.49
CA LEU A 127 3.88 -9.70 -6.65
C LEU A 127 3.76 -10.50 -7.95
N ASN A 128 4.65 -11.49 -8.18
CA ASN A 128 4.55 -12.37 -9.35
C ASN A 128 3.23 -13.12 -9.36
N GLU A 129 2.87 -13.76 -8.24
CA GLU A 129 1.64 -14.53 -8.11
C GLU A 129 0.40 -13.64 -8.30
N HIS A 130 0.42 -12.43 -7.73
CA HIS A 130 -0.68 -11.47 -7.82
C HIS A 130 -0.91 -10.99 -9.26
N VAL A 131 0.16 -10.58 -9.95
CA VAL A 131 0.09 -10.14 -11.35
C VAL A 131 -0.39 -11.27 -12.26
N ASP A 132 0.08 -12.50 -12.02
CA ASP A 132 -0.34 -13.68 -12.79
C ASP A 132 -1.84 -13.98 -12.62
N LYS A 133 -2.34 -13.93 -11.38
CA LYS A 133 -3.75 -14.08 -11.05
C LYS A 133 -4.60 -12.96 -11.66
N ALA A 134 -4.16 -11.70 -11.56
CA ALA A 134 -4.86 -10.55 -12.13
C ALA A 134 -4.98 -10.69 -13.66
N ALA A 135 -3.88 -11.01 -14.35
CA ALA A 135 -3.85 -11.22 -15.80
C ALA A 135 -4.71 -12.41 -16.26
N THR A 136 -4.79 -13.46 -15.45
CA THR A 136 -5.64 -14.63 -15.72
C THR A 136 -7.12 -14.29 -15.56
N LYS A 137 -7.45 -13.51 -14.52
CA LYS A 137 -8.83 -13.13 -14.19
C LYS A 137 -9.42 -12.11 -15.16
N PHE A 138 -8.60 -11.18 -15.67
CA PHE A 138 -9.03 -10.14 -16.58
C PHE A 138 -8.31 -10.27 -17.94
N PRO A 139 -8.75 -11.22 -18.80
CA PRO A 139 -8.19 -11.35 -20.13
C PRO A 139 -8.41 -10.04 -20.90
N GLY A 140 -7.34 -9.50 -21.49
CA GLY A 140 -7.35 -8.22 -22.21
C GLY A 140 -6.94 -7.01 -21.39
N VAL A 141 -6.71 -7.16 -20.08
CA VAL A 141 -6.06 -6.14 -19.25
C VAL A 141 -4.55 -6.37 -19.27
N LEU A 142 -3.79 -5.30 -19.51
CA LEU A 142 -2.33 -5.33 -19.37
C LEU A 142 -1.98 -5.27 -17.89
N CYS A 143 -1.47 -6.36 -17.33
CA CYS A 143 -1.06 -6.44 -15.93
C CYS A 143 0.46 -6.42 -15.81
N VAL A 144 0.99 -5.53 -14.98
CA VAL A 144 2.44 -5.30 -14.79
C VAL A 144 2.73 -5.23 -13.30
N GLY A 145 3.85 -5.80 -12.87
CA GLY A 145 4.38 -5.63 -11.52
C GLY A 145 5.55 -4.67 -11.49
N LEU A 146 5.58 -3.78 -10.51
CA LEU A 146 6.74 -2.98 -10.13
C LEU A 146 7.30 -3.55 -8.83
N TRP A 147 8.50 -4.12 -8.90
CA TRP A 147 9.17 -4.67 -7.72
C TRP A 147 10.07 -3.62 -7.08
N GLY A 148 9.66 -3.15 -5.91
CA GLY A 148 10.35 -2.11 -5.15
C GLY A 148 9.50 -1.60 -3.98
N ASN A 149 10.03 -0.63 -3.25
CA ASN A 149 9.30 0.06 -2.17
C ASN A 149 8.62 1.35 -2.69
N PHE A 150 7.92 2.07 -1.80
CA PHE A 150 7.22 3.29 -2.18
C PHE A 150 8.15 4.43 -2.63
N GLN A 151 9.34 4.56 -2.05
CA GLN A 151 10.31 5.58 -2.48
C GLN A 151 10.81 5.33 -3.90
N GLN A 152 11.02 4.05 -4.26
CA GLN A 152 11.38 3.66 -5.62
C GLN A 152 10.20 3.86 -6.58
N GLY A 153 8.98 3.61 -6.12
CA GLY A 153 7.75 3.91 -6.86
C GLY A 153 7.63 5.40 -7.20
N ASP A 154 7.83 6.27 -6.22
CA ASP A 154 7.83 7.73 -6.37
C ASP A 154 8.76 8.19 -7.51
N LEU A 155 9.98 7.67 -7.55
CA LEU A 155 10.94 7.95 -8.62
C LEU A 155 10.55 7.36 -9.98
N TYR A 156 9.69 6.35 -10.01
CA TYR A 156 9.38 5.61 -11.25
C TYR A 156 8.08 6.08 -11.92
N PHE A 157 7.08 6.56 -11.17
CA PHE A 157 5.73 6.82 -11.69
C PHE A 157 5.67 7.81 -12.85
N HIS A 158 6.64 8.72 -12.97
CA HIS A 158 6.74 9.67 -14.09
C HIS A 158 6.93 8.99 -15.46
N ASN A 159 7.37 7.72 -15.48
CA ASN A 159 7.51 6.94 -16.70
C ASN A 159 6.17 6.38 -17.19
N ILE A 160 5.16 6.31 -16.32
CA ILE A 160 3.86 5.70 -16.63
C ILE A 160 2.92 6.79 -17.17
N PRO A 161 2.36 6.64 -18.38
CA PRO A 161 1.50 7.66 -18.98
C PRO A 161 0.15 7.78 -18.25
N GLY A 162 -0.34 9.02 -18.17
CA GLY A 162 -1.66 9.32 -17.63
C GLY A 162 -2.80 9.21 -18.64
N PRO A 163 -4.06 9.29 -18.17
CA PRO A 163 -4.44 9.51 -16.78
C PRO A 163 -4.27 8.28 -15.86
N ARG A 164 -3.82 8.52 -14.63
CA ARG A 164 -3.48 7.51 -13.61
C ARG A 164 -4.44 7.57 -12.43
N VAL A 165 -4.98 6.41 -12.07
CA VAL A 165 -5.72 6.19 -10.83
C VAL A 165 -4.78 5.45 -9.87
N PHE A 166 -4.18 6.20 -8.95
CA PHE A 166 -3.37 5.62 -7.89
C PHE A 166 -4.29 5.07 -6.79
N LEU A 167 -3.98 3.88 -6.28
CA LEU A 167 -4.71 3.24 -5.20
C LEU A 167 -3.75 3.07 -4.01
N SER A 168 -4.05 3.73 -2.89
CA SER A 168 -3.47 3.42 -1.60
C SER A 168 -4.58 2.96 -0.65
N LEU A 169 -4.87 1.66 -0.73
CA LEU A 169 -5.99 1.04 -0.04
C LEU A 169 -5.55 0.42 1.29
N GLY A 170 -6.49 0.07 2.15
CA GLY A 170 -6.18 -0.65 3.39
C GLY A 170 -5.43 0.17 4.44
N SER A 171 -5.63 1.49 4.49
CA SER A 171 -5.04 2.36 5.52
C SER A 171 -3.52 2.42 5.48
N ILE A 172 -2.94 2.62 4.30
CA ILE A 172 -1.49 2.72 4.08
C ILE A 172 -1.03 4.19 4.02
N PHE A 173 -1.73 5.03 3.26
CA PHE A 173 -1.27 6.37 2.92
C PHE A 173 -1.06 7.29 4.12
N TYR A 174 -2.03 7.35 5.03
CA TYR A 174 -1.98 8.19 6.25
C TYR A 174 -1.53 7.42 7.50
N ASN A 175 -1.08 6.18 7.32
CA ASN A 175 -0.52 5.36 8.39
C ASN A 175 0.97 5.68 8.61
N ALA A 176 1.25 6.92 9.01
CA ALA A 176 2.57 7.45 9.28
C ALA A 176 2.46 8.66 10.23
N PRO A 177 3.58 9.15 10.81
CA PRO A 177 3.63 10.44 11.51
C PRO A 177 3.20 11.62 10.60
N ASP A 178 2.87 12.76 11.22
CA ASP A 178 2.25 13.91 10.54
C ASP A 178 3.11 14.46 9.41
N ASN A 179 4.41 14.65 9.65
CA ASN A 179 5.37 15.13 8.65
C ASN A 179 5.42 14.20 7.43
N MET A 180 5.44 12.89 7.65
CA MET A 180 5.43 11.92 6.55
C MET A 180 4.12 11.93 5.75
N CYS A 181 2.99 12.20 6.41
CA CYS A 181 1.71 12.37 5.71
C CYS A 181 1.73 13.61 4.82
N VAL A 182 2.31 14.71 5.30
CA VAL A 182 2.55 15.93 4.53
C VAL A 182 3.46 15.65 3.33
N ASP A 183 4.59 14.98 3.54
CA ASP A 183 5.56 14.67 2.48
C ASP A 183 4.90 13.82 1.38
N ARG A 184 4.13 12.79 1.75
CA ARG A 184 3.37 11.97 0.79
C ARG A 184 2.32 12.77 0.01
N CYS A 185 1.64 13.72 0.64
CA CYS A 185 0.74 14.63 -0.08
C CYS A 185 1.50 15.51 -1.08
N VAL A 186 2.70 15.99 -0.73
CA VAL A 186 3.56 16.77 -1.65
C VAL A 186 4.01 15.92 -2.83
N GLU A 187 4.46 14.68 -2.57
CA GLU A 187 4.83 13.70 -3.61
C GLU A 187 3.68 13.49 -4.60
N PHE A 188 2.48 13.17 -4.10
CA PHE A 188 1.33 12.92 -4.96
C PHE A 188 0.81 14.17 -5.68
N LYS A 189 0.95 15.35 -5.08
CA LYS A 189 0.70 16.61 -5.79
C LYS A 189 1.61 16.75 -7.01
N ASN A 190 2.90 16.43 -6.86
CA ASN A 190 3.85 16.48 -7.98
C ASN A 190 3.53 15.43 -9.04
N HIS A 191 3.15 14.22 -8.65
CA HIS A 191 2.74 13.18 -9.60
C HIS A 191 1.55 13.61 -10.42
N MET A 192 0.53 14.19 -9.80
CA MET A 192 -0.71 14.57 -10.50
C MET A 192 -0.63 15.93 -11.21
N ALA A 193 0.46 16.71 -11.02
CA ALA A 193 0.57 18.07 -11.53
C ALA A 193 0.46 18.18 -13.06
N SER A 194 0.93 17.17 -13.80
CA SER A 194 0.95 17.19 -15.27
C SER A 194 -0.36 16.73 -15.91
N ASN A 195 -1.31 16.18 -15.15
CA ASN A 195 -2.56 15.68 -15.70
C ASN A 195 -3.74 15.89 -14.72
N PRO A 196 -4.72 16.75 -15.06
CA PRO A 196 -5.83 17.08 -14.16
C PRO A 196 -6.79 15.91 -13.89
N PHE A 197 -6.68 14.82 -14.66
CA PHE A 197 -7.48 13.62 -14.48
C PHE A 197 -6.76 12.54 -13.67
N ASP A 198 -5.51 12.76 -13.26
CA ASP A 198 -4.87 11.89 -12.30
C ASP A 198 -5.55 12.05 -10.94
N CYS A 199 -5.68 10.94 -10.23
CA CYS A 199 -6.25 10.94 -8.89
C CYS A 199 -5.62 9.87 -8.01
N LEU A 200 -5.66 10.11 -6.70
CA LEU A 200 -5.28 9.14 -5.68
C LEU A 200 -6.52 8.74 -4.90
N ILE A 201 -6.82 7.45 -4.89
CA ILE A 201 -7.82 6.84 -4.02
C ILE A 201 -7.14 6.36 -2.75
N VAL A 202 -7.60 6.86 -1.61
CA VAL A 202 -7.06 6.49 -0.30
C VAL A 202 -8.13 5.80 0.52
N GLY A 203 -7.85 4.58 0.97
CA GLY A 203 -8.57 3.96 2.08
C GLY A 203 -7.90 4.32 3.39
N GLN A 204 -8.65 4.76 4.39
CA GLN A 204 -8.10 5.04 5.71
C GLN A 204 -9.08 4.65 6.81
N ASP A 205 -8.53 3.97 7.82
CA ASP A 205 -9.27 3.60 9.01
C ASP A 205 -9.14 4.70 10.06
N GLY A 206 -10.30 5.17 10.54
CA GLY A 206 -10.41 6.24 11.51
C GLY A 206 -10.21 5.79 12.96
N PRO A 207 -9.88 6.71 13.88
CA PRO A 207 -9.79 6.41 15.30
C PRO A 207 -11.20 6.29 15.86
N SER A 208 -11.52 5.20 16.56
CA SER A 208 -12.35 5.32 17.76
C SER A 208 -12.36 4.09 18.65
N ALA A 209 -12.42 4.38 19.94
CA ALA A 209 -12.75 3.45 21.03
C ALA A 209 -14.27 3.23 21.17
N THR A 210 -15.12 3.99 20.48
CA THR A 210 -16.59 3.86 20.48
C THR A 210 -17.18 3.25 19.20
N GLU A 211 -16.49 3.31 18.05
CA GLU A 211 -17.00 2.77 16.76
C GLU A 211 -16.23 1.54 16.28
N SER A 212 -15.31 1.00 17.11
CA SER A 212 -14.72 -0.32 16.91
C SER A 212 -14.10 -0.82 18.21
N THR A 213 -14.89 -1.58 18.99
CA THR A 213 -14.33 -2.52 19.99
C THR A 213 -13.33 -3.51 19.38
N ASP A 214 -13.25 -3.56 18.05
CA ASP A 214 -12.53 -4.55 17.29
C ASP A 214 -11.19 -4.04 16.76
N SER A 215 -10.87 -2.74 16.83
CA SER A 215 -9.59 -2.22 16.32
C SER A 215 -8.41 -2.78 17.10
N HIS A 216 -8.48 -2.78 18.43
CA HIS A 216 -7.45 -3.43 19.26
C HIS A 216 -7.48 -4.96 19.14
N LYS A 217 -8.68 -5.56 19.10
CA LYS A 217 -8.82 -7.02 18.94
C LYS A 217 -8.26 -7.51 17.60
N ALA A 218 -8.39 -6.71 16.54
CA ALA A 218 -7.92 -7.03 15.21
C ALA A 218 -6.40 -7.19 15.16
N TYR A 219 -5.64 -6.52 16.04
CA TYR A 219 -4.19 -6.70 16.17
C TYR A 219 -3.78 -7.80 17.18
N GLY A 220 -4.74 -8.32 17.95
CA GLY A 220 -4.51 -9.33 19.01
C GLY A 220 -4.74 -10.78 18.57
N THR A 221 -4.70 -11.07 17.27
CA THR A 221 -5.00 -12.41 16.74
C THR A 221 -3.77 -13.32 16.66
N LYS A 222 -3.99 -14.64 16.53
CA LYS A 222 -2.91 -15.62 16.37
C LYS A 222 -2.11 -15.37 15.10
N GLU A 223 -2.75 -14.83 14.07
CA GLU A 223 -2.16 -14.53 12.77
C GLU A 223 -1.20 -13.34 12.89
N TYR A 224 -1.56 -12.27 13.62
CA TYR A 224 -0.64 -11.17 13.93
C TYR A 224 0.55 -11.65 14.77
N HIS A 225 0.31 -12.52 15.75
CA HIS A 225 1.40 -13.13 16.51
C HIS A 225 2.33 -13.94 15.59
N ALA A 226 1.78 -14.76 14.69
CA ALA A 226 2.55 -15.53 13.72
C ALA A 226 3.33 -14.63 12.74
N PHE A 227 2.75 -13.51 12.30
CA PHE A 227 3.39 -12.54 11.43
C PHE A 227 4.66 -11.95 12.07
N PHE A 228 4.55 -11.47 13.31
CA PHE A 228 5.69 -10.88 14.02
C PHE A 228 6.73 -11.92 14.47
N THR A 229 6.31 -13.11 14.89
CA THR A 229 7.25 -14.18 15.27
C THR A 229 8.00 -14.74 14.07
N THR A 230 7.36 -14.86 12.90
CA THR A 230 8.02 -15.27 11.65
C THR A 230 9.07 -14.24 11.23
N TYR A 231 8.73 -12.95 11.32
CA TYR A 231 9.66 -11.86 11.08
C TYR A 231 10.91 -11.99 11.96
N LEU A 232 10.72 -12.16 13.27
CA LEU A 232 11.85 -12.32 14.19
C LEU A 232 12.64 -13.59 13.88
N ALA A 233 12.00 -14.75 13.72
CA ALA A 233 12.66 -16.03 13.44
C ALA A 233 13.54 -16.00 12.17
N GLY A 234 13.18 -15.21 11.15
CA GLY A 234 13.99 -15.01 9.94
C GLY A 234 15.36 -14.34 10.19
N HIS A 235 15.58 -13.77 11.38
CA HIS A 235 16.80 -13.04 11.75
C HIS A 235 17.57 -13.71 12.89
N SER A 236 17.12 -14.87 13.38
CA SER A 236 17.79 -15.57 14.48
C SER A 236 18.98 -16.38 13.95
N ASP A 237 20.17 -16.13 14.50
CA ASP A 237 21.40 -16.86 14.16
C ASP A 237 21.49 -18.23 14.85
N ARG A 238 20.63 -18.51 15.85
CA ARG A 238 20.63 -19.79 16.61
C ARG A 238 19.23 -20.22 17.05
N LYS A 239 18.93 -21.52 16.85
CA LYS A 239 17.74 -22.21 17.36
C LYS A 239 18.02 -22.89 18.73
N ASP A 240 18.69 -22.20 19.66
CA ASP A 240 18.93 -22.74 21.01
C ASP A 240 17.99 -22.07 22.04
N ASP A 241 17.24 -22.92 22.75
CA ASP A 241 15.92 -22.66 23.36
C ASP A 241 15.90 -21.95 24.73
N LEU A 242 16.83 -21.04 25.03
CA LEU A 242 16.78 -20.29 26.31
C LEU A 242 16.75 -18.77 26.13
N HIS A 243 17.47 -18.24 25.13
CA HIS A 243 17.45 -16.82 24.76
C HIS A 243 17.72 -16.66 23.27
N PRO A 244 16.70 -16.38 22.42
CA PRO A 244 16.95 -16.16 21.00
C PRO A 244 17.91 -14.97 20.82
N ARG A 245 18.91 -15.16 19.95
CA ARG A 245 19.91 -14.15 19.62
C ARG A 245 19.65 -13.59 18.24
N TYR A 246 19.56 -12.27 18.17
CA TYR A 246 19.47 -11.52 16.91
C TYR A 246 20.77 -10.73 16.76
N ASN A 247 21.70 -11.21 15.94
CA ASN A 247 23.10 -10.76 15.94
C ASN A 247 23.70 -10.84 17.37
N ASN A 248 24.09 -9.70 17.93
CA ASN A 248 24.67 -9.57 19.27
C ASN A 248 23.64 -9.26 20.37
N PHE A 249 22.33 -9.23 20.05
CA PHE A 249 21.28 -8.92 21.03
C PHE A 249 20.75 -10.18 21.69
N ILE A 250 20.71 -10.16 23.02
CA ILE A 250 20.07 -11.19 23.85
C ILE A 250 18.68 -10.66 24.21
N VAL A 251 17.64 -11.40 23.83
CA VAL A 251 16.28 -11.09 24.26
C VAL A 251 16.06 -11.66 25.65
N GLU A 252 15.89 -10.79 26.65
CA GLU A 252 15.58 -11.18 28.02
C GLU A 252 14.11 -11.58 28.16
N ALA A 253 13.87 -12.58 29.02
CA ALA A 253 12.51 -13.02 29.30
C ALA A 253 11.74 -11.93 30.04
N GLY A 254 10.54 -11.61 29.56
CA GLY A 254 9.68 -10.57 30.13
C GLY A 254 9.92 -9.16 29.57
N THR A 255 10.83 -8.97 28.62
CA THR A 255 11.00 -7.69 27.93
C THR A 255 9.90 -7.46 26.89
N GLU A 256 9.28 -6.28 26.92
CA GLU A 256 8.32 -5.84 25.91
C GLU A 256 9.02 -5.00 24.83
N TYR A 257 8.73 -5.29 23.56
CA TYR A 257 9.24 -4.56 22.40
C TYR A 257 8.08 -3.99 21.60
N THR A 258 8.26 -2.77 21.07
CA THR A 258 7.26 -2.16 20.18
C THR A 258 7.66 -2.41 18.74
N MET A 259 6.82 -3.13 17.97
CA MET A 259 7.08 -3.42 16.56
C MET A 259 7.04 -2.14 15.71
N PHE A 260 5.84 -1.69 15.34
CA PHE A 260 5.63 -0.41 14.65
C PHE A 260 4.19 0.05 14.88
N PRO A 261 3.93 1.37 14.85
CA PRO A 261 2.59 1.90 15.07
C PRO A 261 1.67 1.66 13.88
N SER A 262 0.37 1.63 14.18
CA SER A 262 -0.70 1.76 13.20
C SER A 262 -1.44 3.06 13.48
N TRP A 263 -1.13 4.11 12.73
CA TRP A 263 -1.73 5.43 12.89
C TRP A 263 -3.15 5.43 12.33
N LYS A 264 -4.10 5.75 13.22
CA LYS A 264 -5.51 5.93 12.88
C LYS A 264 -5.81 7.43 12.89
N ARG A 265 -6.40 7.92 11.81
CA ARG A 265 -6.62 9.37 11.60
C ARG A 265 -8.06 9.71 11.30
N GLY A 266 -8.53 10.78 11.92
CA GLY A 266 -9.90 11.25 11.76
C GLY A 266 -10.12 11.85 10.36
N GLU A 267 -11.37 11.91 9.93
CA GLU A 267 -11.72 12.51 8.64
C GLU A 267 -11.33 13.99 8.56
N GLU A 268 -11.62 14.76 9.60
CA GLU A 268 -11.28 16.19 9.67
C GLU A 268 -9.77 16.42 9.54
N GLU A 269 -8.98 15.58 10.21
CA GLU A 269 -7.52 15.62 10.20
C GLU A 269 -6.96 15.29 8.80
N ILE A 270 -7.45 14.22 8.16
CA ILE A 270 -7.07 13.85 6.79
C ILE A 270 -7.39 14.97 5.80
N HIS A 271 -8.60 15.55 5.91
CA HIS A 271 -9.01 16.67 5.06
C HIS A 271 -8.12 17.89 5.26
N LYS A 272 -7.76 18.20 6.51
CA LYS A 272 -6.88 19.32 6.84
C LYS A 272 -5.50 19.14 6.21
N ILE A 273 -4.82 18.01 6.50
CA ILE A 273 -3.48 17.71 5.97
C ILE A 273 -3.46 17.81 4.44
N THR A 274 -4.46 17.23 3.76
CA THR A 274 -4.51 17.22 2.30
C THR A 274 -4.71 18.62 1.71
N LYS A 275 -5.64 19.40 2.28
CA LYS A 275 -5.99 20.74 1.79
C LYS A 275 -4.88 21.75 2.01
N GLU A 276 -4.14 21.66 3.11
CA GLU A 276 -3.00 22.54 3.41
C GLU A 276 -1.88 22.44 2.36
N ILE A 277 -1.76 21.28 1.68
CA ILE A 277 -0.82 21.07 0.56
C ILE A 277 -1.36 21.60 -0.78
N GLY A 278 -2.60 22.08 -0.83
CA GLY A 278 -3.23 22.56 -2.05
C GLY A 278 -3.72 21.43 -2.94
N LEU A 279 -4.19 20.34 -2.35
CA LEU A 279 -4.90 19.27 -3.04
C LEU A 279 -6.40 19.33 -2.74
N ASN A 280 -7.21 18.94 -3.72
CA ASN A 280 -8.63 18.71 -3.52
C ASN A 280 -8.83 17.32 -2.91
N ILE A 281 -9.71 17.22 -1.91
CA ILE A 281 -10.08 15.94 -1.29
C ILE A 281 -11.59 15.88 -1.07
N ARG A 282 -12.15 14.72 -1.37
CA ARG A 282 -13.56 14.41 -1.11
C ARG A 282 -13.68 13.00 -0.54
N THR A 283 -14.54 12.86 0.47
CA THR A 283 -14.94 11.55 0.99
C THR A 283 -15.86 10.85 -0.01
N LEU A 284 -15.48 9.64 -0.41
CA LEU A 284 -16.27 8.78 -1.30
C LEU A 284 -17.30 7.97 -0.51
N GLY A 285 -16.95 7.55 0.70
CA GLY A 285 -17.87 6.85 1.60
C GLY A 285 -17.25 6.55 2.96
N LYS A 286 -18.10 6.19 3.92
CA LYS A 286 -17.77 5.65 5.25
C LYS A 286 -18.47 4.31 5.42
N ALA A 287 -17.78 3.33 5.98
CA ALA A 287 -18.38 2.08 6.39
C ALA A 287 -19.40 2.30 7.53
N ALA A 288 -20.46 1.52 7.54
CA ALA A 288 -21.54 1.69 8.53
C ALA A 288 -21.08 1.34 9.96
N ASN A 289 -20.19 0.35 10.09
CA ASN A 289 -19.88 -0.29 11.38
C ASN A 289 -18.40 -0.18 11.77
N SER A 290 -17.61 0.66 11.08
CA SER A 290 -16.20 0.85 11.40
C SER A 290 -15.73 2.27 11.07
N GLY A 291 -14.50 2.57 11.48
CA GLY A 291 -13.82 3.81 11.13
C GLY A 291 -13.43 3.92 9.65
N MET A 292 -13.61 2.86 8.86
CA MET A 292 -13.12 2.78 7.50
C MET A 292 -13.81 3.77 6.57
N ARG A 293 -13.01 4.56 5.86
CA ARG A 293 -13.44 5.54 4.86
C ARG A 293 -12.62 5.40 3.59
N GLN A 294 -13.19 5.86 2.49
CA GLN A 294 -12.45 6.07 1.27
C GLN A 294 -12.52 7.53 0.83
N TYR A 295 -11.41 8.03 0.30
CA TYR A 295 -11.25 9.38 -0.20
C TYR A 295 -10.76 9.36 -1.64
N ILE A 296 -11.15 10.38 -2.40
CA ILE A 296 -10.51 10.74 -3.66
C ILE A 296 -9.73 12.04 -3.43
N ILE A 297 -8.47 12.04 -3.86
CA ILE A 297 -7.56 13.19 -3.84
C ILE A 297 -7.20 13.54 -5.27
N GLN A 298 -7.25 14.83 -5.62
CA GLN A 298 -7.06 15.36 -6.97
C GLN A 298 -6.27 16.66 -6.93
N PRO A 299 -5.63 17.06 -8.05
CA PRO A 299 -5.02 18.38 -8.16
C PRO A 299 -6.08 19.50 -7.98
N GLN A 300 -5.61 20.67 -7.53
CA GLN A 300 -6.41 21.90 -7.62
C GLN A 300 -6.42 22.37 -9.07
N ASN A 301 -7.62 22.53 -9.63
CA ASN A 301 -7.83 23.14 -10.94
C ASN A 301 -7.68 24.67 -10.86
#